data_AF-A0A972DPT0-F1
#
_entry.id   AF-A0A972DPT0-F1
#
_cell.length_a   1.000
_cell.length_b   1.000
_cell.length_c   1.000
_cell.angle_alpha   90.00
_cell.angle_beta   90.00
_cell.angle_gamma   90.00
#
_symmetry.space_group_name_H-M   'P 1'
#
loop_
_entity.id
_entity.type
_entity.pdbx_description
1 polymer ?
#
loop_
_entity_poly.entity_id
_entity_poly.type
_entity_poly.pdbx_seq_one_letter_code
_entity_poly.pdbx_strand_id
1 'polypeptide(L)'
;MKGEETMKPLLQVTRRRFLGAAAAAGGLIMPGGLGFGADAEASLPNLRSTDHFWYRPQPEGLFVDSQRDNKAFGFSEGTVLLSEDNGRTWPHRAAFPDARQIVFSCILRNGNVLFSAQAKLYLSTDNLKTYRQITVKNRDGSDYLPHTPKNAGLPGWYFHSLSGDNTFDVNGSEMLIWGNYCNVIGGASPVNIYYSTDHGETVKLAYSFGRNPYNRDDGSGGGGNTGRPLGNPDNPVICRHVHCVAYNPAEGAFYACTGDFDRPEGHECHWLRGTYDAKKDAWHWKVIVSDAMNSRYKCGGINFVDGKVYWISDSNGPQPYDRGVFRCDPADITNPKAHTLLFNPGVESGNMIIEDGVILASHCAPASPMATGFIVSLDLGKTWAQYDLKEFGRRSPCRFHKPNSDGWFRVDLRSSWVTPAEMMFIKPKK
;
A
#
# COMPACT_ATOMS: atom_id res chain seq x y z
N MET A 1 31.97 -12.53 -56.64
CA MET A 1 32.96 -12.38 -57.74
C MET A 1 32.18 -11.91 -58.96
N LYS A 2 32.26 -10.62 -59.34
CA LYS A 2 31.53 -9.91 -60.44
C LYS A 2 29.99 -10.03 -60.42
N GLY A 3 29.16 -9.00 -60.49
CA GLY A 3 29.29 -7.53 -60.61
C GLY A 3 27.93 -7.03 -61.16
N GLU A 4 27.18 -6.17 -60.48
CA GLU A 4 27.19 -4.68 -60.64
C GLU A 4 26.71 -4.20 -62.03
N GLU A 5 25.87 -3.16 -62.18
CA GLU A 5 25.71 -1.95 -61.35
C GLU A 5 24.38 -1.16 -61.59
N THR A 6 23.91 -0.43 -60.56
CA THR A 6 23.30 0.95 -60.49
C THR A 6 22.14 1.44 -61.39
N MET A 7 21.38 2.52 -61.11
CA MET A 7 20.79 3.23 -59.94
C MET A 7 19.91 4.40 -60.48
N LYS A 8 19.07 5.05 -59.65
CA LYS A 8 18.17 6.17 -60.04
C LYS A 8 18.84 7.56 -60.03
N PRO A 9 18.28 8.51 -60.82
CA PRO A 9 17.89 9.85 -60.32
C PRO A 9 16.54 10.37 -60.94
N LEU A 10 15.81 11.39 -60.47
CA LEU A 10 15.70 12.09 -59.17
C LEU A 10 14.31 12.81 -59.02
N LEU A 11 13.81 12.97 -57.77
CA LEU A 11 13.11 14.14 -57.17
C LEU A 11 12.32 15.18 -58.00
N GLN A 12 11.05 15.47 -57.62
CA GLN A 12 10.71 16.64 -56.75
C GLN A 12 9.24 16.64 -56.25
N VAL A 13 9.01 17.34 -55.13
CA VAL A 13 7.75 17.44 -54.37
C VAL A 13 7.34 18.91 -54.22
N THR A 14 6.06 19.24 -54.16
CA THR A 14 5.59 20.39 -53.33
C THR A 14 4.12 20.29 -52.93
N ARG A 15 3.81 20.75 -51.71
CA ARG A 15 2.46 20.87 -51.11
C ARG A 15 1.96 22.33 -51.22
N ARG A 16 0.66 22.54 -51.47
CA ARG A 16 -0.32 23.19 -50.54
C ARG A 16 -1.64 23.65 -51.23
N ARG A 17 -2.78 23.22 -50.65
CA ARG A 17 -3.91 24.05 -50.10
C ARG A 17 -4.29 25.35 -50.87
N PHE A 18 -5.56 25.68 -51.16
CA PHE A 18 -6.71 25.81 -50.22
C PHE A 18 -8.05 26.12 -50.97
N LEU A 19 -9.19 25.60 -50.44
CA LEU A 19 -10.63 25.97 -50.55
C LEU A 19 -11.26 26.63 -51.82
N GLY A 20 -12.48 26.15 -52.16
CA GLY A 20 -13.55 26.99 -52.73
C GLY A 20 -14.75 26.24 -53.33
N ALA A 21 -15.87 26.08 -52.58
CA ALA A 21 -17.28 26.11 -53.04
C ALA A 21 -18.28 25.59 -51.98
N ALA A 22 -19.41 26.28 -51.83
CA ALA A 22 -20.64 25.82 -51.16
C ALA A 22 -21.72 25.56 -52.25
N ALA A 23 -22.98 25.13 -52.06
CA ALA A 23 -23.82 24.72 -50.92
C ALA A 23 -25.02 23.89 -51.46
N ALA A 24 -25.64 23.02 -50.65
CA ALA A 24 -27.06 22.56 -50.70
C ALA A 24 -27.24 21.40 -49.70
N ALA A 25 -27.92 21.58 -48.57
CA ALA A 25 -29.38 21.53 -48.36
C ALA A 25 -29.94 20.09 -48.19
N GLY A 26 -30.46 19.79 -47.00
CA GLY A 26 -31.06 18.50 -46.63
C GLY A 26 -30.94 18.26 -45.12
N GLY A 27 -32.01 18.54 -44.37
CA GLY A 27 -31.96 18.57 -42.90
C GLY A 27 -32.34 17.25 -42.21
N LEU A 28 -31.90 17.11 -40.96
CA LEU A 28 -32.55 16.31 -39.92
C LEU A 28 -32.12 16.85 -38.56
N ILE A 29 -33.08 17.34 -37.76
CA ILE A 29 -32.83 17.73 -36.38
C ILE A 29 -32.82 16.45 -35.54
N MET A 30 -31.63 16.03 -35.12
CA MET A 30 -31.46 15.01 -34.08
C MET A 30 -31.19 15.73 -32.75
N PRO A 31 -32.02 15.55 -31.70
CA PRO A 31 -31.71 16.09 -30.39
C PRO A 31 -30.48 15.36 -29.83
N GLY A 32 -29.37 16.08 -29.71
CA GLY A 32 -28.13 15.59 -29.12
C GLY A 32 -28.29 15.38 -27.61
N GLY A 33 -28.81 14.22 -27.22
CA GLY A 33 -28.75 13.75 -25.84
C GLY A 33 -27.32 13.32 -25.49
N LEU A 34 -26.55 14.20 -24.86
CA LEU A 34 -25.33 13.84 -24.14
C LEU A 34 -25.71 12.96 -22.94
N GLY A 35 -25.87 11.66 -23.19
CA GLY A 35 -25.96 10.63 -22.16
C GLY A 35 -24.63 10.50 -21.44
N PHE A 36 -24.40 11.33 -20.40
CA PHE A 36 -23.37 11.05 -19.41
C PHE A 36 -23.64 9.67 -18.80
N GLY A 37 -22.60 8.83 -18.72
CA GLY A 37 -22.74 7.41 -18.40
C GLY A 37 -23.18 7.15 -16.96
N ALA A 38 -24.49 7.13 -16.73
CA ALA A 38 -25.11 6.77 -15.44
C ALA A 38 -25.33 5.25 -15.28
N ASP A 39 -25.38 4.49 -16.39
CA ASP A 39 -25.83 3.10 -16.38
C ASP A 39 -24.81 2.07 -15.87
N ALA A 40 -23.53 2.44 -15.73
CA ALA A 40 -22.47 1.51 -15.28
C ALA A 40 -22.39 1.38 -13.74
N GLU A 41 -22.88 2.37 -12.97
CA GLU A 41 -22.87 2.32 -11.51
C GLU A 41 -24.17 1.74 -10.94
N ALA A 42 -25.31 1.99 -11.60
CA ALA A 42 -26.62 1.51 -11.18
C ALA A 42 -26.76 -0.03 -11.15
N SER A 43 -25.88 -0.76 -11.83
CA SER A 43 -25.85 -2.24 -11.86
C SER A 43 -24.89 -2.88 -10.85
N LEU A 44 -24.21 -2.11 -9.99
CA LEU A 44 -23.27 -2.64 -9.01
C LEU A 44 -24.02 -3.25 -7.80
N PRO A 45 -23.86 -4.56 -7.49
CA PRO A 45 -24.55 -5.18 -6.36
C PRO A 45 -24.21 -4.49 -5.03
N ASN A 46 -25.25 -4.21 -4.23
CA ASN A 46 -25.13 -3.60 -2.91
C ASN A 46 -24.40 -2.24 -2.89
N LEU A 47 -24.50 -1.45 -3.97
CA LEU A 47 -24.06 -0.06 -3.97
C LEU A 47 -24.83 0.76 -2.92
N ARG A 48 -24.08 1.48 -2.07
CA ARG A 48 -24.58 2.34 -0.99
C ARG A 48 -23.84 3.66 -1.00
N SER A 49 -24.29 4.63 -0.18
CA SER A 49 -23.67 5.95 -0.16
C SER A 49 -23.84 6.70 1.15
N THR A 50 -22.86 7.53 1.46
CA THR A 50 -22.90 8.63 2.44
C THR A 50 -22.96 9.96 1.68
N ASP A 51 -22.96 11.11 2.36
CA ASP A 51 -22.89 12.42 1.66
C ASP A 51 -21.55 12.60 0.93
N HIS A 52 -20.48 11.96 1.41
CA HIS A 52 -19.10 12.15 0.92
C HIS A 52 -18.59 11.05 -0.03
N PHE A 53 -19.21 9.86 -0.05
CA PHE A 53 -18.76 8.76 -0.92
C PHE A 53 -19.84 7.74 -1.25
N TRP A 54 -19.65 7.05 -2.38
CA TRP A 54 -20.26 5.76 -2.68
C TRP A 54 -19.41 4.63 -2.10
N TYR A 55 -20.03 3.51 -1.73
CA TYR A 55 -19.32 2.31 -1.27
C TYR A 55 -20.04 1.03 -1.65
N ARG A 56 -19.29 -0.07 -1.78
CA ARG A 56 -19.81 -1.42 -2.06
C ARG A 56 -18.89 -2.50 -1.46
N PRO A 57 -19.42 -3.68 -1.10
CA PRO A 57 -18.62 -4.83 -0.68
C PRO A 57 -17.81 -5.43 -1.85
N GLN A 58 -16.92 -6.36 -1.52
CA GLN A 58 -16.29 -7.26 -2.48
C GLN A 58 -17.31 -8.16 -3.20
N PRO A 59 -16.97 -8.71 -4.40
CA PRO A 59 -17.75 -9.78 -5.02
C PRO A 59 -17.80 -11.03 -4.11
N GLU A 60 -18.94 -11.71 -4.07
CA GLU A 60 -19.10 -12.91 -3.26
C GLU A 60 -18.10 -14.02 -3.65
N GLY A 61 -17.56 -14.74 -2.66
CA GLY A 61 -16.60 -15.82 -2.86
C GLY A 61 -15.17 -15.39 -3.22
N LEU A 62 -14.91 -14.10 -3.45
CA LEU A 62 -13.62 -13.56 -3.86
C LEU A 62 -13.09 -12.51 -2.88
N PHE A 63 -11.80 -12.62 -2.52
CA PHE A 63 -11.09 -11.55 -1.81
C PHE A 63 -10.17 -10.81 -2.78
N VAL A 64 -10.41 -9.51 -2.99
CA VAL A 64 -9.55 -8.67 -3.87
C VAL A 64 -8.44 -8.06 -3.05
N ASP A 65 -7.23 -8.63 -3.10
CA ASP A 65 -6.13 -8.27 -2.22
C ASP A 65 -5.40 -6.98 -2.60
N SER A 66 -5.26 -6.70 -3.90
CA SER A 66 -4.68 -5.44 -4.40
C SER A 66 -5.27 -5.04 -5.74
N GLN A 67 -5.11 -3.77 -6.09
CA GLN A 67 -5.55 -3.19 -7.36
C GLN A 67 -4.57 -2.12 -7.83
N ARG A 68 -4.60 -1.84 -9.14
CA ARG A 68 -3.86 -0.76 -9.78
C ARG A 68 -4.43 -0.50 -11.16
N ASP A 69 -4.67 0.76 -11.50
CA ASP A 69 -5.23 1.15 -12.80
C ASP A 69 -6.48 0.30 -13.11
N ASN A 70 -6.52 -0.42 -14.23
CA ASN A 70 -7.60 -1.34 -14.59
C ASN A 70 -7.45 -2.76 -14.02
N LYS A 71 -6.32 -3.09 -13.41
CA LYS A 71 -6.00 -4.44 -12.91
C LYS A 71 -6.38 -4.62 -11.45
N ALA A 72 -6.82 -5.82 -11.10
CA ALA A 72 -7.07 -6.23 -9.72
C ALA A 72 -6.60 -7.67 -9.52
N PHE A 73 -5.88 -7.92 -8.42
CA PHE A 73 -5.42 -9.24 -8.00
C PHE A 73 -6.28 -9.70 -6.84
N GLY A 74 -6.73 -10.95 -6.89
CA GLY A 74 -7.57 -11.53 -5.87
C GLY A 74 -7.38 -13.02 -5.73
N PHE A 75 -8.01 -13.59 -4.71
CA PHE A 75 -7.93 -15.01 -4.44
C PHE A 75 -9.26 -15.57 -3.94
N SER A 76 -9.49 -16.84 -4.27
CA SER A 76 -10.56 -17.68 -3.73
C SER A 76 -9.94 -18.93 -3.11
N GLU A 77 -10.76 -19.92 -2.76
CA GLU A 77 -10.22 -21.19 -2.28
C GLU A 77 -9.31 -21.86 -3.32
N GLY A 78 -8.08 -22.20 -2.92
CA GLY A 78 -7.08 -22.87 -3.75
C GLY A 78 -6.66 -22.15 -5.04
N THR A 79 -7.01 -20.89 -5.26
CA THR A 79 -6.84 -20.21 -6.57
C THR A 79 -6.47 -18.74 -6.39
N VAL A 80 -5.49 -18.26 -7.17
CA VAL A 80 -5.23 -16.82 -7.40
C VAL A 80 -5.77 -16.39 -8.76
N LEU A 81 -6.27 -15.16 -8.85
CA LEU A 81 -6.96 -14.62 -10.01
C LEU A 81 -6.50 -13.19 -10.32
N LEU A 82 -6.52 -12.82 -11.60
CA LEU A 82 -6.19 -11.47 -12.07
C LEU A 82 -7.27 -10.98 -13.05
N SER A 83 -7.77 -9.78 -12.76
CA SER A 83 -8.67 -8.99 -13.59
C SER A 83 -7.90 -7.93 -14.37
N GLU A 84 -8.44 -7.50 -15.51
CA GLU A 84 -7.95 -6.38 -16.33
C GLU A 84 -9.05 -5.33 -16.64
N ASP A 85 -10.19 -5.37 -15.94
CA ASP A 85 -11.36 -4.53 -16.21
C ASP A 85 -12.03 -3.93 -14.94
N ASN A 86 -11.22 -3.54 -13.95
CA ASN A 86 -11.64 -3.05 -12.62
C ASN A 86 -12.36 -4.11 -11.74
N GLY A 87 -12.07 -5.38 -11.94
CA GLY A 87 -12.59 -6.49 -11.15
C GLY A 87 -13.95 -7.01 -11.61
N ARG A 88 -14.38 -6.67 -12.84
CA ARG A 88 -15.66 -7.10 -13.42
C ARG A 88 -15.56 -8.53 -13.93
N THR A 89 -14.46 -8.92 -14.57
CA THR A 89 -14.17 -10.28 -15.01
C THR A 89 -12.80 -10.76 -14.55
N TRP A 90 -12.66 -12.08 -14.43
CA TRP A 90 -11.47 -12.73 -13.89
C TRP A 90 -10.98 -13.82 -14.86
N PRO A 91 -10.47 -13.42 -16.06
CA PRO A 91 -10.08 -14.35 -17.11
C PRO A 91 -8.83 -15.16 -16.74
N HIS A 92 -7.92 -14.56 -15.98
CA HIS A 92 -6.66 -15.19 -15.58
C HIS A 92 -6.77 -15.87 -14.23
N ARG A 93 -6.22 -17.08 -14.11
CA ARG A 93 -6.24 -17.88 -12.88
C ARG A 93 -5.10 -18.88 -12.83
N ALA A 94 -4.56 -19.11 -11.63
CA ALA A 94 -3.65 -20.20 -11.34
C ALA A 94 -4.05 -20.93 -10.05
N ALA A 95 -3.91 -22.24 -10.03
CA ALA A 95 -4.07 -23.03 -8.81
C ALA A 95 -2.97 -22.64 -7.82
N PHE A 96 -3.35 -22.31 -6.59
CA PHE A 96 -2.46 -21.89 -5.52
C PHE A 96 -3.05 -22.33 -4.17
N PRO A 97 -2.69 -23.51 -3.65
CA PRO A 97 -3.30 -24.08 -2.44
C PRO A 97 -3.23 -23.16 -1.21
N ASP A 98 -2.14 -22.39 -1.08
CA ASP A 98 -1.90 -21.46 0.03
C ASP A 98 -2.65 -20.10 -0.13
N ALA A 99 -3.65 -20.00 -1.01
CA ALA A 99 -4.38 -18.75 -1.31
C ALA A 99 -4.93 -18.03 -0.07
N ARG A 100 -5.47 -18.76 0.90
CA ARG A 100 -5.98 -18.20 2.17
C ARG A 100 -4.88 -17.69 3.12
N GLN A 101 -3.61 -17.92 2.79
CA GLN A 101 -2.43 -17.49 3.56
C GLN A 101 -1.71 -16.31 2.91
N ILE A 102 -2.31 -15.69 1.88
CA ILE A 102 -1.80 -14.48 1.25
C ILE A 102 -1.91 -13.31 2.25
N VAL A 103 -0.79 -12.64 2.50
CA VAL A 103 -0.71 -11.51 3.45
C VAL A 103 -0.19 -10.22 2.81
N PHE A 104 0.21 -10.26 1.54
CA PHE A 104 0.66 -9.10 0.77
C PHE A 104 0.59 -9.44 -0.71
N SER A 105 0.18 -8.46 -1.52
CA SER A 105 0.39 -8.43 -2.97
C SER A 105 0.49 -6.99 -3.48
N CYS A 106 1.10 -6.85 -4.66
CA CYS A 106 1.21 -5.61 -5.41
C CYS A 106 1.19 -5.90 -6.91
N ILE A 107 0.57 -5.00 -7.68
CA ILE A 107 0.61 -4.99 -9.14
C ILE A 107 1.57 -3.88 -9.57
N LEU A 108 2.56 -4.20 -10.39
CA LEU A 108 3.64 -3.30 -10.81
C LEU A 108 3.31 -2.62 -12.14
N ARG A 109 4.02 -1.54 -12.50
CA ARG A 109 3.72 -0.70 -13.68
C ARG A 109 3.76 -1.48 -14.99
N ASN A 110 4.59 -2.50 -15.08
CA ASN A 110 4.70 -3.39 -16.23
C ASN A 110 3.64 -4.52 -16.26
N GLY A 111 2.75 -4.59 -15.27
CA GLY A 111 1.75 -5.64 -15.12
C GLY A 111 2.20 -6.88 -14.34
N ASN A 112 3.46 -6.93 -13.87
CA ASN A 112 3.93 -8.01 -12.99
C ASN A 112 3.10 -8.03 -11.69
N VAL A 113 2.82 -9.23 -11.18
CA VAL A 113 2.13 -9.43 -9.91
C VAL A 113 3.09 -10.07 -8.93
N LEU A 114 3.45 -9.32 -7.88
CA LEU A 114 4.23 -9.83 -6.76
C LEU A 114 3.28 -10.11 -5.60
N PHE A 115 3.31 -11.31 -5.02
CA PHE A 115 2.46 -11.69 -3.90
C PHE A 115 3.18 -12.65 -2.95
N SER A 116 2.80 -12.63 -1.69
CA SER A 116 3.35 -13.52 -0.66
C SER A 116 2.31 -14.50 -0.16
N ALA A 117 2.76 -15.63 0.35
CA ALA A 117 1.96 -16.45 1.26
C ALA A 117 2.86 -16.90 2.41
N GLN A 118 2.41 -16.70 3.65
CA GLN A 118 3.21 -16.97 4.85
C GLN A 118 4.60 -16.27 4.78
N ALA A 119 5.68 -17.06 4.88
CA ALA A 119 7.07 -16.63 4.79
C ALA A 119 7.67 -16.73 3.36
N LYS A 120 6.85 -16.96 2.32
CA LYS A 120 7.29 -17.12 0.93
C LYS A 120 6.79 -15.97 0.05
N LEU A 121 7.57 -15.64 -0.98
CA LEU A 121 7.29 -14.57 -1.92
C LEU A 121 7.30 -15.12 -3.35
N TYR A 122 6.36 -14.66 -4.18
CA TYR A 122 6.09 -15.19 -5.51
C TYR A 122 5.94 -14.04 -6.51
N LEU A 123 6.43 -14.27 -7.73
CA LEU A 123 6.28 -13.35 -8.86
C LEU A 123 5.59 -14.07 -10.03
N SER A 124 4.63 -13.39 -10.64
CA SER A 124 4.13 -13.71 -11.98
C SER A 124 4.42 -12.53 -12.93
N THR A 125 4.82 -12.87 -14.14
CA THR A 125 5.21 -11.92 -15.21
C THR A 125 4.41 -12.12 -16.49
N ASP A 126 3.39 -12.98 -16.44
CA ASP A 126 2.66 -13.48 -17.61
C ASP A 126 1.13 -13.43 -17.43
N ASN A 127 0.65 -12.51 -16.57
CA ASN A 127 -0.73 -12.39 -16.11
C ASN A 127 -1.27 -13.67 -15.42
N LEU A 128 -0.54 -14.22 -14.44
CA LEU A 128 -0.89 -15.44 -13.70
C LEU A 128 -1.11 -16.70 -14.57
N LYS A 129 -0.50 -16.80 -15.76
CA LYS A 129 -0.40 -18.10 -16.45
C LYS A 129 0.55 -19.02 -15.70
N THR A 130 1.63 -18.45 -15.17
CA THR A 130 2.55 -19.08 -14.24
C THR A 130 2.92 -18.12 -13.12
N TYR A 131 3.51 -18.67 -12.06
CA TYR A 131 4.19 -17.90 -11.03
C TYR A 131 5.39 -18.72 -10.55
N ARG A 132 6.40 -18.04 -10.01
CA ARG A 132 7.59 -18.67 -9.41
C ARG A 132 7.84 -18.10 -8.03
N GLN A 133 8.35 -18.92 -7.11
CA GLN A 133 8.86 -18.40 -5.84
C GLN A 133 10.14 -17.60 -6.13
N ILE A 134 10.32 -16.46 -5.45
CA ILE A 134 11.56 -15.68 -5.47
C ILE A 134 12.19 -15.66 -4.08
N THR A 135 13.52 -15.67 -4.03
CA THR A 135 14.29 -15.54 -2.79
C THR A 135 14.78 -14.11 -2.64
N VAL A 136 14.44 -13.49 -1.51
CA VAL A 136 14.92 -12.14 -1.15
C VAL A 136 16.45 -12.16 -1.02
N LYS A 137 17.12 -11.06 -1.37
CA LYS A 137 18.57 -10.92 -1.18
C LYS A 137 18.92 -10.04 0.02
N ASN A 138 19.97 -10.42 0.72
CA ASN A 138 20.70 -9.55 1.63
C ASN A 138 21.37 -8.40 0.84
N ARG A 139 21.88 -7.39 1.56
CA ARG A 139 22.57 -6.23 0.96
C ARG A 139 23.85 -6.58 0.20
N ASP A 140 24.47 -7.71 0.49
CA ASP A 140 25.65 -8.25 -0.20
C ASP A 140 25.29 -9.13 -1.43
N GLY A 141 24.00 -9.27 -1.74
CA GLY A 141 23.49 -10.11 -2.83
C GLY A 141 23.31 -11.59 -2.49
N SER A 142 23.68 -12.04 -1.28
CA SER A 142 23.42 -13.41 -0.82
C SER A 142 21.94 -13.66 -0.53
N ASP A 143 21.52 -14.93 -0.45
CA ASP A 143 20.12 -15.29 -0.18
C ASP A 143 19.71 -14.97 1.27
N TYR A 144 18.63 -14.21 1.41
CA TYR A 144 17.93 -14.02 2.68
C TYR A 144 16.84 -15.09 2.82
N LEU A 145 17.11 -16.08 3.67
CA LEU A 145 16.20 -17.19 3.95
C LEU A 145 15.40 -16.94 5.23
N PRO A 146 14.07 -17.19 5.23
CA PRO A 146 13.29 -17.29 6.45
C PRO A 146 13.89 -18.28 7.46
N HIS A 147 13.79 -17.96 8.75
CA HIS A 147 14.09 -18.92 9.81
C HIS A 147 13.11 -20.11 9.76
N THR A 148 13.60 -21.31 10.08
CA THR A 148 12.72 -22.46 10.41
C THR A 148 11.97 -22.14 11.70
N PRO A 149 10.63 -22.00 11.69
CA PRO A 149 9.87 -21.62 12.86
C PRO A 149 9.72 -22.79 13.83
N LYS A 150 9.66 -22.51 15.13
CA LYS A 150 9.37 -23.51 16.17
C LYS A 150 7.96 -24.08 16.05
N ASN A 151 7.03 -23.34 15.48
CA ASN A 151 5.69 -23.81 15.11
C ASN A 151 5.46 -23.60 13.61
N ALA A 152 5.34 -24.68 12.83
CA ALA A 152 5.15 -24.61 11.38
C ALA A 152 3.83 -23.92 10.96
N GLY A 153 2.81 -23.90 11.83
CA GLY A 153 1.56 -23.15 11.60
C GLY A 153 1.68 -21.64 11.87
N LEU A 154 2.80 -21.19 12.44
CA LEU A 154 3.08 -19.79 12.77
C LEU A 154 4.47 -19.38 12.23
N PRO A 155 4.66 -19.37 10.90
CA PRO A 155 5.97 -19.18 10.26
C PRO A 155 6.50 -17.75 10.29
N GLY A 156 5.72 -16.78 10.76
CA GLY A 156 6.05 -15.37 10.77
C GLY A 156 5.55 -14.63 9.52
N TRP A 157 5.16 -13.37 9.72
CA TRP A 157 4.69 -12.48 8.64
C TRP A 157 5.84 -11.68 8.05
N TYR A 158 6.63 -12.31 7.19
CA TYR A 158 7.80 -11.68 6.55
C TYR A 158 7.44 -10.54 5.61
N PHE A 159 6.28 -10.60 4.95
CA PHE A 159 5.96 -9.68 3.84
C PHE A 159 4.68 -8.88 4.04
N HIS A 160 3.93 -9.12 5.12
CA HIS A 160 2.65 -8.47 5.38
C HIS A 160 2.81 -6.95 5.49
N SER A 161 2.13 -6.18 4.63
CA SER A 161 2.08 -4.72 4.74
C SER A 161 0.80 -4.26 5.43
N LEU A 162 0.93 -3.21 6.26
CA LEU A 162 -0.23 -2.46 6.76
C LEU A 162 -0.66 -1.38 5.75
N SER A 163 0.28 -0.86 4.95
CA SER A 163 0.03 0.10 3.86
C SER A 163 -0.36 -0.60 2.54
N GLY A 164 -1.32 -0.02 1.81
CA GLY A 164 -1.80 -0.56 0.52
C GLY A 164 -1.04 -0.03 -0.69
N ASP A 165 -0.69 1.26 -0.69
CA ASP A 165 0.31 1.77 -1.65
C ASP A 165 1.73 1.50 -1.14
N ASN A 166 2.56 0.96 -2.03
CA ASN A 166 3.94 0.55 -1.79
C ASN A 166 4.84 0.80 -3.02
N THR A 167 4.32 1.44 -4.08
CA THR A 167 5.02 1.67 -5.35
C THR A 167 5.13 3.15 -5.67
N PHE A 168 6.35 3.62 -5.85
CA PHE A 168 6.66 5.04 -6.01
C PHE A 168 7.41 5.29 -7.31
N ASP A 169 7.17 6.44 -7.94
CA ASP A 169 8.01 6.91 -9.04
C ASP A 169 9.22 7.65 -8.47
N VAL A 170 10.41 7.11 -8.73
CA VAL A 170 11.70 7.61 -8.26
C VAL A 170 12.50 8.03 -9.50
N ASN A 171 12.45 9.32 -9.82
CA ASN A 171 13.14 9.92 -10.98
C ASN A 171 12.76 9.27 -12.34
N GLY A 172 11.48 8.91 -12.54
CA GLY A 172 10.96 8.29 -13.76
C GLY A 172 10.95 6.75 -13.74
N SER A 173 11.59 6.13 -12.75
CA SER A 173 11.63 4.68 -12.56
C SER A 173 10.72 4.24 -11.43
N GLU A 174 10.03 3.11 -11.58
CA GLU A 174 9.26 2.53 -10.48
C GLU A 174 10.17 1.88 -9.44
N MET A 175 9.93 2.19 -8.17
CA MET A 175 10.47 1.45 -7.03
C MET A 175 9.32 0.88 -6.19
N LEU A 176 9.36 -0.42 -5.95
CA LEU A 176 8.55 -1.08 -4.93
C LEU A 176 9.33 -1.05 -3.62
N ILE A 177 8.72 -0.59 -2.52
CA ILE A 177 9.34 -0.63 -1.18
C ILE A 177 8.28 -0.69 -0.08
N TRP A 178 8.48 -1.58 0.89
CA TRP A 178 7.56 -1.77 2.02
C TRP A 178 8.29 -2.33 3.24
N GLY A 179 7.69 -2.20 4.42
CA GLY A 179 8.14 -2.90 5.63
C GLY A 179 7.10 -3.92 6.10
N ASN A 180 7.51 -4.85 6.96
CA ASN A 180 6.62 -5.89 7.46
C ASN A 180 5.93 -5.52 8.79
N TYR A 181 4.60 -5.62 8.79
CA TYR A 181 3.74 -5.52 9.96
C TYR A 181 3.65 -6.87 10.69
N CYS A 182 4.74 -7.30 11.33
CA CYS A 182 4.89 -8.64 11.90
C CYS A 182 4.72 -8.72 13.43
N ASN A 183 5.08 -9.86 14.03
CA ASN A 183 5.12 -10.05 15.49
C ASN A 183 3.76 -9.81 16.19
N VAL A 184 2.69 -10.32 15.59
CA VAL A 184 1.29 -10.18 16.04
C VAL A 184 0.58 -11.54 16.24
N ILE A 185 0.07 -12.16 15.17
CA ILE A 185 -0.67 -13.45 15.24
C ILE A 185 -0.10 -14.56 14.36
N GLY A 186 0.71 -14.24 13.34
CA GLY A 186 1.20 -15.21 12.34
C GLY A 186 2.53 -15.89 12.66
N GLY A 187 3.07 -15.67 13.85
CA GLY A 187 4.44 -16.04 14.26
C GLY A 187 5.36 -14.84 14.36
N ALA A 188 6.48 -15.03 15.04
CA ALA A 188 7.56 -14.05 15.08
C ALA A 188 8.31 -13.99 13.74
N SER A 189 8.82 -12.83 13.34
CA SER A 189 9.76 -12.70 12.21
C SER A 189 10.72 -11.52 12.42
N PRO A 190 11.92 -11.55 11.81
CA PRO A 190 12.77 -10.36 11.74
C PRO A 190 12.00 -9.17 11.13
N VAL A 191 12.17 -7.97 11.70
CA VAL A 191 11.59 -6.75 11.14
C VAL A 191 12.56 -6.19 10.09
N ASN A 192 12.05 -5.93 8.89
CA ASN A 192 12.81 -5.43 7.75
C ASN A 192 12.02 -4.41 6.92
N ILE A 193 12.76 -3.70 6.07
CA ILE A 193 12.24 -2.98 4.91
C ILE A 193 12.77 -3.68 3.66
N TYR A 194 11.88 -4.04 2.75
CA TYR A 194 12.14 -4.75 1.48
C TYR A 194 11.98 -3.78 0.31
N TYR A 195 12.74 -3.96 -0.77
CA TYR A 195 12.58 -3.17 -1.98
C TYR A 195 12.88 -3.95 -3.26
N SER A 196 12.40 -3.45 -4.41
CA SER A 196 12.75 -3.86 -5.77
C SER A 196 12.75 -2.63 -6.69
N THR A 197 13.69 -2.62 -7.64
CA THR A 197 13.86 -1.60 -8.69
C THR A 197 13.79 -2.19 -10.11
N ASP A 198 13.45 -3.47 -10.22
CA ASP A 198 13.43 -4.27 -11.44
C ASP A 198 12.07 -4.98 -11.64
N HIS A 199 10.99 -4.31 -11.23
CA HIS A 199 9.61 -4.82 -11.27
C HIS A 199 9.44 -6.21 -10.65
N GLY A 200 10.02 -6.41 -9.45
CA GLY A 200 9.85 -7.59 -8.63
C GLY A 200 10.71 -8.79 -9.03
N GLU A 201 11.48 -8.71 -10.11
CA GLU A 201 12.43 -9.75 -10.53
C GLU A 201 13.44 -10.08 -9.43
N THR A 202 13.94 -9.05 -8.73
CA THR A 202 14.74 -9.17 -7.52
C THR A 202 14.13 -8.35 -6.38
N VAL A 203 13.95 -8.98 -5.22
CA VAL A 203 13.59 -8.28 -3.97
C VAL A 203 14.78 -8.34 -3.02
N LYS A 204 15.11 -7.22 -2.36
CA LYS A 204 16.30 -7.06 -1.52
C LYS A 204 15.95 -6.39 -0.20
N LEU A 205 16.80 -6.56 0.82
CA LEU A 205 16.66 -5.85 2.11
C LEU A 205 17.20 -4.42 2.01
N ALA A 206 16.31 -3.42 2.10
CA ALA A 206 16.69 -2.01 2.26
C ALA A 206 17.22 -1.75 3.68
N TYR A 207 16.57 -2.34 4.69
CA TYR A 207 16.93 -2.20 6.10
C TYR A 207 16.53 -3.43 6.91
N SER A 208 17.32 -3.76 7.93
CA SER A 208 17.04 -4.85 8.89
C SER A 208 17.23 -4.33 10.30
N PHE A 209 16.17 -4.39 11.10
CA PHE A 209 16.17 -3.91 12.48
C PHE A 209 16.91 -4.88 13.41
N GLY A 210 17.19 -4.38 14.61
CA GLY A 210 17.84 -5.10 15.69
C GLY A 210 17.05 -6.30 16.20
N ARG A 211 17.72 -7.10 17.04
CA ARG A 211 17.08 -8.23 17.73
C ARG A 211 16.24 -7.75 18.91
N ASN A 212 14.94 -7.55 18.69
CA ASN A 212 14.01 -7.23 19.77
C ASN A 212 13.95 -8.41 20.78
N PRO A 213 14.34 -8.23 22.05
CA PRO A 213 14.40 -9.33 23.02
C PRO A 213 13.01 -9.88 23.40
N TYR A 214 11.94 -9.15 23.10
CA TYR A 214 10.53 -9.49 23.39
C TYR A 214 9.79 -10.16 22.21
N ASN A 215 10.40 -10.28 21.03
CA ASN A 215 9.80 -10.88 19.83
C ASN A 215 10.67 -11.99 19.24
N ARG A 216 11.14 -12.90 20.10
CA ARG A 216 11.86 -14.11 19.69
C ARG A 216 10.87 -15.19 19.26
N ASP A 217 11.30 -16.11 18.38
CA ASP A 217 10.48 -17.28 18.05
C ASP A 217 10.48 -18.30 19.21
N ASP A 218 9.39 -18.28 19.97
CA ASP A 218 9.01 -19.27 20.97
C ASP A 218 7.88 -20.19 20.49
N GLY A 219 7.44 -20.09 19.23
CA GLY A 219 6.32 -20.83 18.65
C GLY A 219 4.94 -20.21 18.89
N SER A 220 4.85 -19.02 19.49
CA SER A 220 3.60 -18.26 19.65
C SER A 220 3.34 -17.26 18.50
N GLY A 221 2.13 -16.69 18.45
CA GLY A 221 1.67 -15.84 17.34
C GLY A 221 2.42 -14.51 17.17
N GLY A 222 3.02 -13.97 18.23
CA GLY A 222 3.80 -12.72 18.20
C GLY A 222 5.26 -12.88 18.62
N GLY A 223 5.68 -14.10 18.95
CA GLY A 223 6.90 -14.36 19.70
C GLY A 223 6.81 -13.93 21.16
N GLY A 224 7.94 -14.05 21.85
CA GLY A 224 8.05 -13.68 23.26
C GLY A 224 9.49 -13.51 23.74
N ASN A 225 9.67 -13.57 25.06
CA ASN A 225 10.96 -13.28 25.71
C ASN A 225 11.95 -14.47 25.68
N THR A 226 11.54 -15.62 25.11
CA THR A 226 12.31 -16.87 25.09
C THR A 226 12.42 -17.43 23.66
N GLY A 227 13.25 -18.45 23.44
CA GLY A 227 13.41 -19.04 22.10
C GLY A 227 14.38 -18.27 21.20
N ARG A 228 14.24 -18.43 19.89
CA ARG A 228 15.26 -18.04 18.89
C ARG A 228 15.27 -16.51 18.67
N PRO A 229 16.41 -15.82 18.87
CA PRO A 229 16.54 -14.41 18.50
C PRO A 229 16.40 -14.21 16.99
N LEU A 230 15.61 -13.21 16.60
CA LEU A 230 15.32 -12.84 15.21
C LEU A 230 15.72 -11.37 15.00
N GLY A 231 16.24 -11.03 13.81
CA GLY A 231 16.75 -9.69 13.50
C GLY A 231 18.28 -9.62 13.44
N ASN A 232 18.78 -8.45 13.02
CA ASN A 232 20.20 -8.17 12.84
C ASN A 232 20.87 -7.98 14.22
N PRO A 233 21.88 -8.80 14.61
CA PRO A 233 22.60 -8.60 15.88
C PRO A 233 23.38 -7.28 15.93
N ASP A 234 23.80 -6.74 14.79
CA ASP A 234 24.70 -5.59 14.70
C ASP A 234 23.95 -4.25 14.60
N ASN A 235 22.62 -4.28 14.66
CA ASN A 235 21.77 -3.08 14.68
C ASN A 235 21.14 -2.90 16.07
N PRO A 236 21.40 -1.80 16.79
CA PRO A 236 20.78 -1.55 18.09
C PRO A 236 19.32 -1.06 17.98
N VAL A 237 18.86 -0.62 16.80
CA VAL A 237 17.51 -0.07 16.62
C VAL A 237 16.49 -1.21 16.57
N ILE A 238 15.80 -1.45 17.68
CA ILE A 238 14.71 -2.42 17.78
C ILE A 238 13.35 -1.77 17.52
N CYS A 239 12.43 -2.55 16.96
CA CYS A 239 10.99 -2.26 16.96
C CYS A 239 10.23 -3.60 16.96
N ARG A 240 8.91 -3.56 17.15
CA ARG A 240 8.03 -4.72 16.96
C ARG A 240 7.77 -4.98 15.47
N HIS A 241 7.53 -3.91 14.70
CA HIS A 241 7.20 -3.98 13.27
C HIS A 241 7.20 -2.61 12.56
N VAL A 242 7.08 -2.59 11.23
CA VAL A 242 6.94 -1.38 10.40
C VAL A 242 5.47 -1.09 10.10
N HIS A 243 5.03 0.14 10.33
CA HIS A 243 3.65 0.60 10.06
C HIS A 243 3.45 1.06 8.61
N CYS A 244 4.39 1.84 8.08
CA CYS A 244 4.34 2.31 6.70
C CYS A 244 5.74 2.68 6.18
N VAL A 245 5.88 2.71 4.86
CA VAL A 245 6.99 3.34 4.14
C VAL A 245 6.39 4.24 3.07
N ALA A 246 6.90 5.46 2.94
CA ALA A 246 6.43 6.47 2.00
C ALA A 246 7.59 7.20 1.32
N TYR A 247 7.35 7.77 0.14
CA TYR A 247 8.36 8.53 -0.61
C TYR A 247 8.07 10.03 -0.61
N ASN A 248 9.09 10.84 -0.33
CA ASN A 248 9.09 12.28 -0.53
C ASN A 248 9.84 12.61 -1.83
N PRO A 249 9.14 12.89 -2.95
CA PRO A 249 9.78 13.21 -4.22
C PRO A 249 10.59 14.51 -4.18
N ALA A 250 10.22 15.48 -3.34
CA ALA A 250 10.93 16.76 -3.23
C ALA A 250 12.32 16.62 -2.61
N GLU A 251 12.54 15.59 -1.79
CA GLU A 251 13.84 15.30 -1.16
C GLU A 251 14.59 14.11 -1.79
N GLY A 252 13.95 13.37 -2.70
CA GLY A 252 14.48 12.10 -3.18
C GLY A 252 14.67 11.06 -2.07
N ALA A 253 13.83 11.11 -1.03
CA ALA A 253 14.03 10.37 0.22
C ALA A 253 12.78 9.59 0.63
N PHE A 254 13.00 8.44 1.29
CA PHE A 254 11.97 7.60 1.85
C PHE A 254 11.84 7.81 3.36
N TYR A 255 10.64 7.62 3.88
CA TYR A 255 10.32 7.72 5.29
C TYR A 255 9.62 6.44 5.74
N ALA A 256 10.08 5.85 6.84
CA ALA A 256 9.47 4.67 7.43
C ALA A 256 9.09 4.95 8.89
N CYS A 257 7.90 4.51 9.31
CA CYS A 257 7.46 4.55 10.70
C CYS A 257 7.37 3.14 11.29
N THR A 258 7.76 2.97 12.54
CA THR A 258 7.67 1.71 13.29
C THR A 258 6.81 1.82 14.54
N GLY A 259 6.46 0.66 15.09
CA GLY A 259 5.81 0.50 16.39
C GLY A 259 6.49 -0.59 17.22
N ASP A 260 6.10 -0.82 18.48
CA ASP A 260 4.75 -0.55 18.98
C ASP A 260 4.70 -0.12 20.47
N PHE A 261 5.79 -0.32 21.20
CA PHE A 261 5.90 -0.16 22.66
C PHE A 261 7.12 0.68 23.11
N ASP A 262 7.11 1.00 24.40
CA ASP A 262 8.24 1.50 25.18
C ASP A 262 8.86 0.34 25.96
N ARG A 263 10.18 0.16 25.86
CA ARG A 263 10.94 -0.91 26.50
C ARG A 263 12.05 -0.35 27.39
N PRO A 264 12.55 -1.12 28.38
CA PRO A 264 13.77 -0.78 29.13
C PRO A 264 14.98 -0.46 28.24
N GLU A 265 15.07 -1.10 27.08
CA GLU A 265 16.13 -0.92 26.08
C GLU A 265 15.92 0.33 25.18
N GLY A 266 14.74 0.95 25.21
CA GLY A 266 14.39 2.13 24.41
C GLY A 266 12.99 2.06 23.79
N HIS A 267 12.65 3.07 22.99
CA HIS A 267 11.40 3.10 22.23
C HIS A 267 11.43 2.16 21.02
N GLU A 268 10.27 1.63 20.64
CA GLU A 268 10.07 0.91 19.37
C GLU A 268 9.43 1.80 18.28
N CYS A 269 8.97 3.01 18.63
CA CYS A 269 8.29 3.94 17.72
C CYS A 269 9.29 4.94 17.11
N HIS A 270 9.81 4.61 15.92
CA HIS A 270 10.82 5.38 15.21
C HIS A 270 10.27 5.97 13.92
N TRP A 271 10.77 7.14 13.54
CA TRP A 271 10.78 7.58 12.14
C TRP A 271 12.19 7.45 11.59
N LEU A 272 12.33 6.80 10.45
CA LEU A 272 13.58 6.66 9.72
C LEU A 272 13.49 7.43 8.40
N ARG A 273 14.55 8.18 8.05
CA ARG A 273 14.75 8.76 6.72
C ARG A 273 15.78 7.93 5.96
N GLY A 274 15.44 7.51 4.74
CA GLY A 274 16.26 6.70 3.86
C GLY A 274 16.56 7.41 2.53
N THR A 275 17.77 7.27 2.02
CA THR A 275 18.13 7.69 0.65
C THR A 275 18.79 6.53 -0.09
N TYR A 276 18.50 6.38 -1.38
CA TYR A 276 18.98 5.29 -2.23
C TYR A 276 19.99 5.81 -3.27
N ASP A 277 21.19 5.24 -3.26
CA ASP A 277 22.21 5.43 -4.30
C ASP A 277 22.05 4.34 -5.37
N ALA A 278 21.31 4.66 -6.42
CA ALA A 278 21.02 3.76 -7.53
C ALA A 278 22.28 3.29 -8.30
N LYS A 279 23.42 3.99 -8.20
CA LYS A 279 24.68 3.57 -8.85
C LYS A 279 25.40 2.50 -8.05
N LYS A 280 25.18 2.45 -6.74
CA LYS A 280 25.78 1.47 -5.81
C LYS A 280 24.78 0.41 -5.34
N ASP A 281 23.52 0.53 -5.72
CA ASP A 281 22.40 -0.27 -5.20
C ASP A 281 22.33 -0.26 -3.66
N ALA A 282 22.60 0.92 -3.07
CA ALA A 282 22.87 1.05 -1.64
C ALA A 282 21.91 2.02 -0.95
N TRP A 283 21.55 1.70 0.29
CA TRP A 283 20.69 2.52 1.12
C TRP A 283 21.45 3.17 2.28
N HIS A 284 21.21 4.46 2.50
CA HIS A 284 21.60 5.17 3.73
C HIS A 284 20.35 5.51 4.52
N TRP A 285 20.15 4.84 5.66
CA TRP A 285 19.02 5.06 6.58
C TRP A 285 19.51 5.68 7.89
N LYS A 286 18.73 6.63 8.41
CA LYS A 286 18.95 7.27 9.71
C LYS A 286 17.64 7.36 10.49
N VAL A 287 17.65 6.99 11.77
CA VAL A 287 16.57 7.32 12.71
C VAL A 287 16.59 8.84 12.93
N ILE A 288 15.48 9.51 12.62
CA ILE A 288 15.30 10.95 12.79
C ILE A 288 14.40 11.31 13.98
N VAL A 289 13.51 10.40 14.39
CA VAL A 289 12.71 10.48 15.62
C VAL A 289 12.67 9.10 16.27
N SER A 290 12.72 9.07 17.59
CA SER A 290 12.47 7.91 18.46
C SER A 290 11.73 8.47 19.66
N ASP A 291 10.49 8.05 19.90
CA ASP A 291 9.58 8.67 20.86
C ASP A 291 8.62 7.65 21.48
N ALA A 292 7.91 8.05 22.54
CA ALA A 292 7.03 7.19 23.32
C ALA A 292 5.87 6.58 22.51
N MET A 293 5.35 5.43 22.98
CA MET A 293 4.25 4.71 22.32
C MET A 293 2.94 5.51 22.16
N ASN A 294 2.80 6.64 22.86
CA ASN A 294 1.62 7.51 22.79
C ASN A 294 1.90 8.91 22.21
N SER A 295 3.03 9.07 21.54
CA SER A 295 3.33 10.23 20.71
C SER A 295 2.54 10.19 19.38
N ARG A 296 2.42 11.37 18.74
CA ARG A 296 1.97 11.46 17.33
C ARG A 296 2.86 10.71 16.34
N TYR A 297 4.09 10.35 16.73
CA TYR A 297 5.05 9.68 15.87
C TYR A 297 4.81 8.18 15.77
N LYS A 298 4.19 7.53 16.78
CA LYS A 298 3.56 6.23 16.55
C LYS A 298 2.39 6.45 15.58
N CYS A 299 2.57 6.09 14.33
CA CYS A 299 1.66 6.46 13.25
C CYS A 299 1.68 5.48 12.08
N GLY A 300 0.76 5.68 11.14
CA GLY A 300 0.85 5.13 9.80
C GLY A 300 0.28 6.11 8.78
N GLY A 301 0.11 5.65 7.54
CA GLY A 301 -0.45 6.48 6.47
C GLY A 301 0.34 7.78 6.22
N ILE A 302 1.67 7.70 6.20
CA ILE A 302 2.50 8.84 5.80
C ILE A 302 2.25 9.13 4.31
N ASN A 303 1.85 10.36 4.00
CA ASN A 303 1.59 10.83 2.64
C ASN A 303 2.32 12.18 2.41
N PHE A 304 2.97 12.34 1.26
CA PHE A 304 3.61 13.60 0.85
C PHE A 304 2.81 14.24 -0.28
N VAL A 305 2.19 15.39 -0.02
CA VAL A 305 1.29 16.08 -0.94
C VAL A 305 1.55 17.59 -0.87
N ASP A 306 1.64 18.25 -2.02
CA ASP A 306 1.88 19.70 -2.17
C ASP A 306 3.04 20.24 -1.31
N GLY A 307 4.13 19.47 -1.24
CA GLY A 307 5.34 19.81 -0.46
C GLY A 307 5.20 19.67 1.05
N LYS A 308 4.05 19.22 1.57
CA LYS A 308 3.81 18.91 2.98
C LYS A 308 3.84 17.42 3.24
N VAL A 309 4.11 17.04 4.49
CA VAL A 309 3.96 15.67 4.99
C VAL A 309 2.72 15.58 5.88
N TYR A 310 1.95 14.52 5.69
CA TYR A 310 0.74 14.20 6.43
C TYR A 310 0.87 12.80 7.03
N TRP A 311 0.34 12.56 8.23
CA TRP A 311 0.30 11.24 8.85
C TRP A 311 -0.86 11.12 9.84
N ILE A 312 -1.24 9.90 10.19
CA ILE A 312 -2.27 9.64 11.21
C ILE A 312 -1.71 8.80 12.36
N SER A 313 -1.89 9.30 13.60
CA SER A 313 -1.37 8.63 14.80
C SER A 313 -2.12 7.34 15.14
N ASP A 314 -1.38 6.41 15.70
CA ASP A 314 -1.80 5.11 16.25
C ASP A 314 -1.59 5.07 17.78
N SER A 315 -1.61 6.22 18.45
CA SER A 315 -1.47 6.30 19.91
C SER A 315 -2.70 5.69 20.63
N ASN A 316 -2.46 4.52 21.23
CA ASN A 316 -3.47 3.60 21.77
C ASN A 316 -3.17 2.97 23.13
N GLY A 317 -2.05 3.35 23.78
CA GLY A 317 -1.68 2.86 25.11
C GLY A 317 -2.38 3.61 26.27
N PRO A 318 -1.69 3.84 27.40
CA PRO A 318 -2.20 4.68 28.50
C PRO A 318 -2.24 6.18 28.16
N GLN A 319 -3.13 6.94 28.79
CA GLN A 319 -3.15 8.40 28.68
C GLN A 319 -1.87 9.05 29.24
N PRO A 320 -1.46 10.25 28.78
CA PRO A 320 -2.11 11.10 27.78
C PRO A 320 -1.89 10.64 26.33
N TYR A 321 -2.80 11.02 25.44
CA TYR A 321 -2.75 10.71 24.01
C TYR A 321 -2.36 11.94 23.18
N ASP A 322 -1.34 11.81 22.33
CA ASP A 322 -1.00 12.79 21.30
C ASP A 322 -1.39 12.24 19.91
N ARG A 323 -2.68 12.33 19.57
CA ARG A 323 -3.25 11.65 18.40
C ARG A 323 -4.13 12.51 17.51
N GLY A 324 -4.27 12.06 16.27
CA GLY A 324 -5.01 12.73 15.20
C GLY A 324 -4.33 12.58 13.83
N VAL A 325 -4.86 13.30 12.85
CA VAL A 325 -4.21 13.58 11.57
C VAL A 325 -3.39 14.85 11.72
N PHE A 326 -2.10 14.75 11.43
CA PHE A 326 -1.15 15.85 11.55
C PHE A 326 -0.55 16.23 10.19
N ARG A 327 -0.05 17.46 10.10
CA ARG A 327 0.68 17.98 8.94
C ARG A 327 1.80 18.93 9.34
N CYS A 328 2.95 18.85 8.69
CA CYS A 328 4.01 19.87 8.74
C CYS A 328 4.76 19.98 7.40
N ASP A 329 5.75 20.87 7.34
CA ASP A 329 6.80 20.80 6.33
C ASP A 329 7.75 19.62 6.62
N PRO A 330 8.26 18.89 5.61
CA PRO A 330 9.16 17.75 5.83
C PRO A 330 10.40 18.06 6.67
N ALA A 331 10.93 19.29 6.59
CA ALA A 331 12.04 19.75 7.42
C ALA A 331 11.68 19.89 8.92
N ASP A 332 10.39 20.07 9.23
CA ASP A 332 9.84 20.25 10.58
C ASP A 332 9.33 18.94 11.20
N ILE A 333 9.57 17.77 10.57
CA ILE A 333 9.16 16.47 11.12
C ILE A 333 9.65 16.31 12.57
N THR A 334 10.89 16.71 12.89
CA THR A 334 11.46 16.59 14.25
C THR A 334 11.04 17.70 15.22
N ASN A 335 10.12 18.59 14.83
CA ASN A 335 9.71 19.77 15.59
C ASN A 335 8.20 19.76 15.91
N PRO A 336 7.74 19.14 17.02
CA PRO A 336 6.32 19.03 17.37
C PRO A 336 5.55 20.36 17.43
N LYS A 337 6.24 21.49 17.62
CA LYS A 337 5.63 22.84 17.68
C LYS A 337 5.24 23.40 16.31
N ALA A 338 5.85 22.89 15.23
CA ALA A 338 5.52 23.28 13.86
C ALA A 338 4.41 22.40 13.24
N HIS A 339 3.97 21.34 13.94
CA HIS A 339 2.94 20.44 13.45
C HIS A 339 1.55 21.05 13.63
N THR A 340 0.76 21.06 12.57
CA THR A 340 -0.68 21.35 12.62
C THR A 340 -1.44 20.06 12.89
N LEU A 341 -2.22 20.00 13.98
CA LEU A 341 -3.28 19.01 14.15
C LEU A 341 -4.45 19.41 13.25
N LEU A 342 -4.75 18.62 12.21
CA LEU A 342 -5.85 18.89 11.28
C LEU A 342 -7.17 18.31 11.78
N PHE A 343 -7.13 17.13 12.40
CA PHE A 343 -8.31 16.44 12.90
C PHE A 343 -7.94 15.49 14.04
N ASN A 344 -8.79 15.37 15.06
CA ASN A 344 -8.63 14.38 16.12
C ASN A 344 -9.93 13.53 16.23
N PRO A 345 -9.90 12.24 15.86
CA PRO A 345 -11.07 11.36 15.94
C PRO A 345 -11.40 10.92 17.37
N GLY A 346 -10.59 11.30 18.37
CA GLY A 346 -10.77 10.93 19.77
C GLY A 346 -10.33 9.50 20.11
N VAL A 347 -9.97 8.67 19.12
CA VAL A 347 -9.55 7.27 19.25
C VAL A 347 -8.32 6.96 18.38
N GLU A 348 -7.77 5.74 18.45
CA GLU A 348 -6.69 5.29 17.57
C GLU A 348 -7.17 5.20 16.11
N SER A 349 -6.27 5.32 15.13
CA SER A 349 -6.68 5.39 13.72
C SER A 349 -5.67 4.81 12.72
N GLY A 350 -4.36 5.07 12.86
CA GLY A 350 -3.26 4.24 12.30
C GLY A 350 -3.11 4.04 10.78
N ASN A 351 -4.16 4.15 9.95
CA ASN A 351 -4.08 4.03 8.49
C ASN A 351 -4.74 5.24 7.81
N MET A 352 -4.09 5.76 6.76
CA MET A 352 -4.58 6.86 5.94
C MET A 352 -3.98 6.77 4.53
N ILE A 353 -4.75 7.19 3.53
CA ILE A 353 -4.28 7.50 2.17
C ILE A 353 -4.72 8.92 1.81
N ILE A 354 -3.90 9.62 1.04
CA ILE A 354 -4.28 10.88 0.39
C ILE A 354 -4.06 10.75 -1.11
N GLU A 355 -5.12 10.91 -1.90
CA GLU A 355 -5.06 10.90 -3.37
C GLU A 355 -6.01 11.96 -3.94
N ASP A 356 -5.57 12.72 -4.94
CA ASP A 356 -6.37 13.77 -5.62
C ASP A 356 -7.10 14.74 -4.66
N GLY A 357 -6.46 15.12 -3.55
CA GLY A 357 -7.02 16.00 -2.51
C GLY A 357 -8.03 15.34 -1.56
N VAL A 358 -8.34 14.05 -1.73
CA VAL A 358 -9.17 13.27 -0.82
C VAL A 358 -8.29 12.64 0.25
N ILE A 359 -8.69 12.76 1.51
CA ILE A 359 -8.14 12.01 2.64
C ILE A 359 -9.16 10.93 3.03
N LEU A 360 -8.75 9.67 2.99
CA LEU A 360 -9.48 8.56 3.61
C LEU A 360 -8.62 7.97 4.73
N ALA A 361 -9.18 7.87 5.93
CA ALA A 361 -8.53 7.26 7.08
C ALA A 361 -9.50 6.40 7.90
N SER A 362 -8.95 5.50 8.70
CA SER A 362 -9.70 4.51 9.48
C SER A 362 -9.98 4.95 10.91
N HIS A 363 -11.11 4.51 11.45
CA HIS A 363 -11.23 4.20 12.88
C HIS A 363 -10.81 2.74 13.11
N CYS A 364 -9.92 2.46 14.04
CA CYS A 364 -9.61 1.08 14.38
C CYS A 364 -10.64 0.52 15.39
N ALA A 365 -11.19 -0.66 15.10
CA ALA A 365 -12.22 -1.30 15.90
C ALA A 365 -11.84 -1.73 17.34
N PRO A 366 -10.56 -1.88 17.76
CA PRO A 366 -10.26 -2.11 19.17
C PRO A 366 -10.64 -0.92 20.07
N ALA A 367 -10.25 0.31 19.71
CA ALA A 367 -10.57 1.51 20.47
C ALA A 367 -11.84 2.25 19.99
N SER A 368 -12.28 2.09 18.74
CA SER A 368 -13.38 2.91 18.20
C SER A 368 -14.76 2.51 18.75
N PRO A 369 -15.63 3.50 19.07
CA PRO A 369 -17.03 3.24 19.36
C PRO A 369 -17.83 2.82 18.12
N MET A 370 -17.33 3.12 16.92
CA MET A 370 -17.98 2.75 15.65
C MET A 370 -17.87 1.23 15.40
N ALA A 371 -18.76 0.71 14.56
CA ALA A 371 -18.68 -0.65 14.07
C ALA A 371 -17.61 -0.72 12.96
N THR A 372 -17.78 0.02 11.87
CA THR A 372 -16.76 0.17 10.81
C THR A 372 -16.63 1.65 10.47
N GLY A 373 -15.77 2.34 11.20
CA GLY A 373 -15.66 3.78 11.14
C GLY A 373 -14.65 4.29 10.10
N PHE A 374 -15.04 5.32 9.36
CA PHE A 374 -14.19 6.05 8.43
C PHE A 374 -14.12 7.53 8.80
N ILE A 375 -12.94 8.12 8.61
CA ILE A 375 -12.69 9.56 8.64
C ILE A 375 -12.47 9.98 7.18
N VAL A 376 -13.17 11.02 6.73
CA VAL A 376 -13.08 11.51 5.34
C VAL A 376 -12.92 13.03 5.29
N SER A 377 -12.08 13.49 4.38
CA SER A 377 -12.05 14.87 3.89
C SER A 377 -11.94 14.85 2.37
N LEU A 378 -12.67 15.73 1.70
CA LEU A 378 -12.69 15.84 0.23
C LEU A 378 -11.91 17.07 -0.29
N ASP A 379 -11.33 17.85 0.62
CA ASP A 379 -10.75 19.17 0.34
C ASP A 379 -9.36 19.37 0.98
N LEU A 380 -8.63 18.26 1.14
CA LEU A 380 -7.30 18.16 1.76
C LEU A 380 -7.24 18.64 3.22
N GLY A 381 -8.30 18.31 3.98
CA GLY A 381 -8.37 18.50 5.42
C GLY A 381 -8.88 19.86 5.89
N LYS A 382 -9.63 20.60 5.05
CA LYS A 382 -10.31 21.85 5.46
C LYS A 382 -11.66 21.55 6.11
N THR A 383 -12.40 20.58 5.57
CA THR A 383 -13.61 20.01 6.16
C THR A 383 -13.46 18.52 6.39
N TRP A 384 -14.21 18.00 7.36
CA TRP A 384 -14.09 16.62 7.84
C TRP A 384 -15.46 16.05 8.16
N ALA A 385 -15.67 14.77 7.82
CA ALA A 385 -16.80 13.98 8.26
C ALA A 385 -16.33 12.61 8.79
N GLN A 386 -17.19 11.97 9.58
CA GLN A 386 -16.98 10.61 10.08
C GLN A 386 -18.23 9.77 9.85
N TYR A 387 -18.06 8.53 9.41
CA TYR A 387 -19.16 7.63 9.07
C TYR A 387 -18.95 6.24 9.69
N ASP A 388 -20.02 5.68 10.26
CA ASP A 388 -20.04 4.32 10.82
C ASP A 388 -20.86 3.39 9.91
N LEU A 389 -20.17 2.54 9.14
CA LEU A 389 -20.78 1.60 8.19
C LEU A 389 -21.17 0.30 8.91
N LYS A 390 -22.22 0.39 9.73
CA LYS A 390 -22.69 -0.64 10.67
C LYS A 390 -22.97 -2.00 10.04
N GLU A 391 -23.29 -2.04 8.75
CA GLU A 391 -23.55 -3.26 7.99
C GLU A 391 -22.38 -4.24 7.92
N PHE A 392 -21.14 -3.76 8.03
CA PHE A 392 -19.93 -4.62 8.04
C PHE A 392 -19.61 -5.18 9.45
N GLY A 393 -20.40 -4.82 10.47
CA GLY A 393 -20.12 -5.17 11.86
C GLY A 393 -18.86 -4.47 12.39
N ARG A 394 -18.22 -5.04 13.43
CA ARG A 394 -16.97 -4.48 13.98
C ARG A 394 -15.77 -4.80 13.08
N ARG A 395 -15.21 -3.80 12.40
CA ARG A 395 -14.02 -3.90 11.53
C ARG A 395 -13.12 -2.67 11.64
N SER A 396 -11.81 -2.88 11.59
CA SER A 396 -10.85 -1.80 11.27
C SER A 396 -10.65 -1.75 9.75
N PRO A 397 -10.88 -0.59 9.11
CA PRO A 397 -10.36 -0.37 7.77
C PRO A 397 -8.83 -0.27 7.80
N CYS A 398 -8.15 -1.01 6.93
CA CYS A 398 -6.69 -1.04 6.83
C CYS A 398 -6.26 -1.05 5.36
N ARG A 399 -4.95 -0.93 5.08
CA ARG A 399 -4.35 -1.19 3.76
C ARG A 399 -5.12 -0.55 2.60
N PHE A 400 -5.37 0.75 2.75
CA PHE A 400 -5.96 1.60 1.72
C PHE A 400 -5.07 1.60 0.47
N HIS A 401 -5.66 1.28 -0.68
CA HIS A 401 -5.02 1.37 -1.99
C HIS A 401 -5.57 2.57 -2.76
N LYS A 402 -4.72 3.12 -3.64
CA LYS A 402 -5.09 4.12 -4.66
C LYS A 402 -6.34 3.70 -5.46
N PRO A 403 -7.11 4.67 -5.99
CA PRO A 403 -8.27 4.36 -6.80
C PRO A 403 -7.88 3.58 -8.06
N ASN A 404 -8.76 2.68 -8.49
CA ASN A 404 -8.68 2.06 -9.81
C ASN A 404 -9.13 3.04 -10.91
N SER A 405 -9.09 2.63 -12.18
CA SER A 405 -9.45 3.51 -13.31
C SER A 405 -10.91 3.99 -13.32
N ASP A 406 -11.79 3.40 -12.51
CA ASP A 406 -13.17 3.87 -12.31
C ASP A 406 -13.33 4.82 -11.10
N GLY A 407 -12.25 5.14 -10.39
CA GLY A 407 -12.24 6.00 -9.20
C GLY A 407 -12.53 5.30 -7.87
N TRP A 408 -12.55 3.96 -7.84
CA TRP A 408 -12.80 3.19 -6.61
C TRP A 408 -11.51 2.90 -5.86
N PHE A 409 -11.32 3.44 -4.66
CA PHE A 409 -10.33 3.00 -3.68
C PHE A 409 -10.69 1.61 -3.16
N ARG A 410 -9.68 0.82 -2.79
CA ARG A 410 -9.83 -0.52 -2.18
C ARG A 410 -9.29 -0.52 -0.76
N VAL A 411 -10.05 -1.08 0.19
CA VAL A 411 -9.72 -1.05 1.63
C VAL A 411 -9.92 -2.43 2.26
N ASP A 412 -8.92 -2.95 2.98
CA ASP A 412 -9.09 -4.14 3.82
C ASP A 412 -10.06 -3.82 4.95
N LEU A 413 -10.96 -4.75 5.29
CA LEU A 413 -11.70 -4.73 6.54
C LEU A 413 -11.22 -5.90 7.40
N ARG A 414 -10.59 -5.58 8.53
CA ARG A 414 -10.02 -6.57 9.47
C ARG A 414 -10.91 -6.71 10.71
N SER A 415 -11.14 -7.93 11.17
CA SER A 415 -11.81 -8.15 12.46
C SER A 415 -10.84 -7.80 13.59
N SER A 416 -11.29 -6.99 14.54
CA SER A 416 -10.39 -6.29 15.48
C SER A 416 -9.33 -5.50 14.69
N TRP A 417 -8.03 -5.73 14.90
CA TRP A 417 -6.96 -4.96 14.24
C TRP A 417 -6.28 -5.69 13.07
N VAL A 418 -5.85 -6.94 13.27
CA VAL A 418 -4.90 -7.61 12.34
C VAL A 418 -5.49 -8.73 11.49
N THR A 419 -6.60 -9.36 11.90
CA THR A 419 -7.13 -10.55 11.23
C THR A 419 -7.93 -10.16 10.00
N PRO A 420 -7.56 -10.59 8.77
CA PRO A 420 -8.37 -10.33 7.57
C PRO A 420 -9.79 -10.91 7.72
N ALA A 421 -10.81 -10.14 7.33
CA ALA A 421 -12.19 -10.62 7.30
C ALA A 421 -12.79 -10.49 5.89
N GLU A 422 -12.75 -9.29 5.32
CA GLU A 422 -13.34 -8.95 4.02
C GLU A 422 -12.65 -7.69 3.45
N MET A 423 -13.04 -7.23 2.27
CA MET A 423 -12.66 -5.91 1.77
C MET A 423 -13.84 -5.16 1.14
N MET A 424 -13.69 -3.85 1.00
CA MET A 424 -14.70 -2.98 0.40
C MET A 424 -14.09 -1.97 -0.57
N PHE A 425 -14.92 -1.44 -1.46
CA PHE A 425 -14.57 -0.35 -2.36
C PHE A 425 -15.26 0.94 -1.93
N ILE A 426 -14.55 2.06 -2.04
CA ILE A 426 -15.03 3.42 -1.73
C ILE A 426 -14.74 4.34 -2.93
N LYS A 427 -15.72 5.13 -3.36
CA LYS A 427 -15.56 6.14 -4.42
C LYS A 427 -16.05 7.51 -3.91
N PRO A 428 -15.15 8.47 -3.67
CA PRO A 428 -15.52 9.82 -3.22
C PRO A 428 -16.51 10.53 -4.16
N LYS A 429 -17.44 11.29 -3.58
CA LYS A 429 -18.36 12.19 -4.28
C LYS A 429 -17.71 13.58 -4.37
N LYS A 430 -17.03 13.86 -5.48
CA LYS A 430 -16.45 15.19 -5.78
C LYS A 430 -17.44 16.06 -6.55
#